data_AF-A0A6L3KUN9-F1
#
_entry.id   AF-A0A6L3KUN9-F1
#
_cell.length_a   1.000
_cell.length_b   1.000
_cell.length_c   1.000
_cell.angle_alpha   90.00
_cell.angle_beta   90.00
_cell.angle_gamma   90.00
#
_symmetry.space_group_name_H-M   'P 1'
#
loop_
_entity.id
_entity.type
_entity.pdbx_description
1 polymer ?
#
loop_
_entity_poly.entity_id
_entity_poly.type
_entity_poly.pdbx_seq_one_letter_code
_entity_poly.pdbx_strand_id
1 'polypeptide(L)' 'MEQIGKFIASAVVLLLFMFCLIFCFDSPDTLTNILLVSTNVLFWGGILWLINRKGGSDEIRH' A
#
# COMPACT_ATOMS: atom_id res chain seq x y z
N MET A 1 -16.26 -0.84 14.82
CA MET A 1 -15.97 -1.65 13.61
C MET A 1 -14.86 -1.07 12.73
N GLU A 2 -14.58 0.24 12.77
CA GLU A 2 -13.60 0.89 11.88
C GLU A 2 -12.13 0.47 12.12
N GLN A 3 -11.74 0.20 13.37
CA GLN A 3 -10.35 -0.14 13.70
C GLN A 3 -9.94 -1.55 13.24
N ILE A 4 -10.84 -2.54 13.41
CA ILE A 4 -10.65 -3.91 12.93
C ILE A 4 -10.63 -3.93 11.39
N GLY A 5 -11.52 -3.17 10.73
CA GLY A 5 -11.52 -3.04 9.28
C GLY A 5 -10.23 -2.45 8.73
N LYS A 6 -9.69 -1.39 9.35
CA LYS A 6 -8.39 -0.81 9.00
C LYS A 6 -7.22 -1.77 9.21
N PHE A 7 -7.28 -2.59 10.26
CA PHE A 7 -6.26 -3.59 10.56
C PHE A 7 -6.25 -4.71 9.52
N ILE A 8 -7.44 -5.24 9.18
CA ILE A 8 -7.59 -6.26 8.13
C ILE A 8 -7.15 -5.70 6.77
N ALA A 9 -7.59 -4.49 6.41
CA ALA A 9 -7.19 -3.86 5.16
C ALA A 9 -5.66 -3.63 5.08
N SER A 10 -5.04 -3.19 6.18
CA SER A 10 -3.57 -3.05 6.25
C SER A 10 -2.86 -4.40 6.14
N ALA A 11 -3.37 -5.45 6.79
CA ALA A 11 -2.81 -6.80 6.70
C ALA A 11 -2.88 -7.37 5.28
N VAL A 12 -4.00 -7.18 4.58
CA VAL A 12 -4.18 -7.58 3.17
C VAL A 12 -3.21 -6.82 2.26
N VAL A 13 -3.04 -5.51 2.47
CA VAL A 13 -2.08 -4.68 1.73
C VAL A 13 -0.66 -5.20 1.89
N LEU A 14 -0.23 -5.53 3.12
CA LEU A 14 1.11 -6.08 3.38
C LEU A 14 1.31 -7.46 2.74
N LEU A 15 0.27 -8.31 2.74
CA LEU A 15 0.33 -9.63 2.14
C LEU A 15 0.46 -9.55 0.61
N LEU A 16 -0.31 -8.68 -0.04
CA LEU A 16 -0.21 -8.42 -1.47
C LEU A 16 1.11 -7.74 -1.85
N PHE A 17 1.59 -6.83 -1.00
CA PHE A 17 2.90 -6.20 -1.17
C PHE A 17 4.03 -7.23 -1.23
N MET A 18 4.05 -8.17 -0.29
CA MET A 18 5.01 -9.28 -0.26
C MET A 18 4.90 -10.18 -1.50
N PHE A 19 3.68 -10.48 -1.93
CA PHE A 19 3.44 -11.29 -3.13
C PHE A 19 3.97 -10.61 -4.41
N CYS A 20 3.74 -9.30 -4.55
CA CYS A 20 4.28 -8.52 -5.66
C CYS A 20 5.81 -8.47 -5.65
N LEU A 21 6.46 -8.38 -4.47
CA LEU A 21 7.92 -8.40 -4.37
C LEU A 21 8.53 -9.70 -4.90
N ILE A 22 7.94 -10.85 -4.57
CA ILE A 22 8.42 -12.16 -5.05
C ILE A 22 8.40 -12.19 -6.59
N PHE A 23 7.34 -11.66 -7.20
CA PHE A 23 7.23 -11.57 -8.66
C PHE A 23 8.19 -10.53 -9.28
N CYS A 24 8.47 -9.43 -8.58
CA CYS A 24 9.41 -8.40 -9.06
C CYS A 24 10.85 -8.91 -9.10
N PHE A 25 11.24 -9.84 -8.23
CA PHE A 25 12.60 -10.41 -8.21
C PHE A 25 12.82 -11.55 -9.20
N ASP A 26 11.77 -12.02 -9.88
CA ASP A 26 11.85 -13.08 -10.90
C ASP A 26 12.50 -12.58 -12.20
N SER A 27 12.49 -11.27 -12.45
CA SER A 27 13.14 -10.69 -13.63
C SER A 27 14.65 -10.49 -13.39
N PRO A 28 15.52 -10.87 -14.34
CA PRO A 28 16.98 -10.70 -14.22
C PRO A 28 17.43 -9.23 -14.39
N ASP A 29 16.55 -8.35 -14.83
CA ASP A 29 16.86 -6.96 -15.14
C ASP A 29 16.71 -6.06 -13.90
N THR A 30 17.86 -5.60 -13.37
CA THR A 30 17.91 -4.83 -12.12
C THR A 30 17.20 -3.48 -12.19
N LEU A 31 17.20 -2.81 -13.35
CA LEU A 31 16.47 -1.56 -13.56
C LEU A 31 14.96 -1.78 -13.50
N THR A 32 14.50 -2.85 -14.16
CA THR A 32 13.09 -3.25 -14.14
C THR A 32 12.64 -3.60 -12.72
N ASN A 33 13.48 -4.30 -11.96
CA ASN A 33 13.17 -4.66 -10.57
C ASN A 33 13.08 -3.43 -9.67
N ILE A 34 14.00 -2.46 -9.81
CA ILE A 34 13.97 -1.22 -9.04
C ILE A 34 12.69 -0.42 -9.36
N LEU A 35 12.35 -0.26 -10.63
CA LEU A 35 11.13 0.43 -11.06
C LEU A 35 9.86 -0.25 -10.54
N LEU A 36 9.80 -1.58 -10.60
CA LEU A 36 8.66 -2.35 -10.12
C LEU A 36 8.52 -2.24 -8.59
N VAL A 37 9.62 -2.36 -7.85
CA VAL A 37 9.63 -2.18 -6.38
C VAL A 37 9.21 -0.76 -6.00
N SER A 38 9.76 0.27 -6.66
CA SER A 38 9.38 1.67 -6.40
C SER A 38 7.90 1.92 -6.68
N THR A 39 7.37 1.41 -7.80
CA THR A 39 5.95 1.53 -8.14
C THR A 39 5.07 0.79 -7.14
N ASN A 40 5.48 -0.42 -6.71
CA ASN A 40 4.78 -1.22 -5.73
C ASN A 40 4.71 -0.53 -4.36
N VAL A 41 5.82 0.05 -3.90
CA VAL A 41 5.89 0.84 -2.65
C VAL A 41 5.01 2.10 -2.73
N LEU A 42 5.05 2.83 -3.85
CA LEU A 42 4.22 4.01 -4.05
C LEU A 42 2.72 3.66 -4.08
N PHE A 43 2.35 2.59 -4.78
CA PHE A 43 0.97 2.16 -4.90
C PHE A 43 0.41 1.67 -3.56
N TRP A 44 1.08 0.72 -2.91
CA TRP A 44 0.64 0.19 -1.62
C TRP A 44 0.79 1.17 -0.47
N GLY A 45 1.84 2.00 -0.48
CA GLY A 45 2.00 3.09 0.48
C GLY A 45 0.89 4.14 0.36
N GLY A 46 0.48 4.48 -0.87
CA GLY A 46 -0.65 5.36 -1.13
C GLY A 46 -1.98 4.77 -0.67
N ILE A 47 -2.23 3.49 -0.91
CA ILE A 47 -3.42 2.78 -0.42
C ILE A 47 -3.43 2.71 1.11
N LEU A 48 -2.29 2.39 1.72
CA LEU A 48 -2.16 2.34 3.19
C LEU A 48 -2.38 3.72 3.81
N TRP A 49 -1.90 4.78 3.15
CA TRP A 49 -2.15 6.16 3.53
C TRP A 49 -3.64 6.51 3.39
N LEU A 50 -4.33 6.09 2.32
CA LEU A 50 -5.77 6.29 2.16
C LEU A 50 -6.62 5.55 3.20
N ILE A 51 -6.25 4.32 3.55
CA ILE A 51 -6.94 3.52 4.57
C ILE A 51 -6.73 4.11 5.97
N ASN A 52 -5.53 4.64 6.24
CA ASN A 52 -5.19 5.27 7.51
C ASN A 52 -5.51 6.76 7.59
N ARG A 53 -5.86 7.40 6.46
CA ARG A 53 -6.37 8.76 6.41
C ARG A 53 -7.66 8.79 7.22
N LYS A 54 -7.55 9.24 8.48
CA LYS A 54 -8.70 9.68 9.29
C LYS A 54 -9.53 10.61 8.39
N GLY A 55 -10.84 10.35 8.27
CA GLY A 55 -11.74 11.02 7.34
C GLY A 55 -11.47 12.52 7.25
N GLY A 56 -10.75 12.93 6.20
CA GLY A 56 -10.39 14.32 5.96
C GLY A 56 -11.54 15.00 5.21
N SER A 57 -12.57 15.38 5.98
CA SER A 57 -13.72 16.29 5.77
C SER A 57 -14.83 15.68 6.64
N ASP A 58 -15.09 16.14 7.86
CA ASP A 58 -15.77 17.41 8.14
C ASP A 58 -15.42 17.97 9.54
N GLU A 59 -14.36 18.78 9.66
CA GLU A 59 -14.32 19.84 10.69
C GLU A 59 -13.55 21.06 10.17
N ILE A 60 -13.94 21.50 8.97
CA ILE A 60 -13.78 22.90 8.54
C ILE A 60 -15.19 23.47 8.34
N ARG A 61 -15.91 23.64 9.44
CA ARG A 61 -17.02 24.60 9.66
C ARG A 61 -17.08 24.77 11.18
N HIS A 62 -16.35 25.75 11.72
CA HIS A 62 -16.88 27.07 12.08
C HIS A 62 -18.10 26.99 13.01
#